data_AF-A0A0L0CF13-F1
#
_entry.id   AF-A0A0L0CF13-F1
#
_cell.length_a   1.000
_cell.length_b   1.000
_cell.length_c   1.000
_cell.angle_alpha   90.00
_cell.angle_beta   90.00
_cell.angle_gamma   90.00
#
_symmetry.space_group_name_H-M   'P 1'
#
loop_
_entity.id
_entity.type
_entity.pdbx_description
1 polymer ?
#
loop_
_entity_poly.entity_id
_entity_poly.type
_entity_poly.pdbx_seq_one_letter_code
_entity_poly.pdbx_strand_id
1 'polypeptide(L)'
;MKIHICLLVLIIGICFTSLTKAYTTSHTEIVKHTDSLDPSKDGFWSEKKSWKSRWVKYWKPKTIYVPIWKKVWSPIIQKEWVPLPNSPPGWTKSSSNTKFSEYKY
;
A
#
# COMPACT_ATOMS: atom_id res chain seq x y z
N MET A 1 -44.38 2.15 -15.69
CA MET A 1 -43.14 2.85 -16.14
C MET A 1 -42.37 3.54 -15.01
N LYS A 2 -43.00 4.30 -14.11
CA LYS A 2 -42.32 5.06 -13.04
C LYS A 2 -41.51 4.19 -12.05
N ILE A 3 -42.03 3.01 -11.68
CA ILE A 3 -41.37 2.06 -10.76
C ILE A 3 -40.07 1.46 -11.32
N HIS A 4 -40.04 1.14 -12.62
CA HIS A 4 -38.82 0.62 -13.26
C HIS A 4 -37.71 1.67 -13.32
N ILE A 5 -38.07 2.95 -13.49
CA ILE A 5 -37.12 4.07 -13.48
C ILE A 5 -36.53 4.25 -12.08
N CYS A 6 -37.35 4.19 -11.03
CA CYS A 6 -36.87 4.27 -9.65
C CYS A 6 -35.92 3.11 -9.28
N LEU A 7 -36.23 1.88 -9.72
CA LEU A 7 -35.36 0.71 -9.52
C LEU A 7 -34.00 0.86 -10.22
N LEU A 8 -33.98 1.37 -11.45
CA LEU A 8 -32.76 1.61 -12.21
C LEU A 8 -31.85 2.65 -11.52
N VAL A 9 -32.42 3.75 -11.02
CA VAL A 9 -31.68 4.79 -10.31
C VAL A 9 -31.08 4.26 -9.01
N LEU A 10 -31.82 3.42 -8.27
CA LEU A 10 -31.33 2.77 -7.05
C LEU A 10 -30.13 1.87 -7.30
N ILE A 11 -30.19 1.04 -8.36
CA ILE A 11 -29.10 0.13 -8.73
C ILE A 11 -27.83 0.92 -9.11
N ILE A 12 -27.99 2.00 -9.89
CA ILE A 12 -26.87 2.86 -10.29
C ILE A 12 -26.22 3.51 -9.06
N GLY A 13 -27.03 4.00 -8.10
CA GLY A 13 -26.51 4.57 -6.86
C GLY A 13 -25.71 3.58 -6.00
N ILE A 14 -26.18 2.33 -5.90
CA ILE A 14 -25.48 1.26 -5.17
C ILE A 14 -24.16 0.88 -5.88
N CYS A 15 -24.15 0.82 -7.21
CA CYS A 15 -22.92 0.59 -7.98
C CYS A 15 -21.90 1.74 -7.81
N PHE A 16 -22.35 2.99 -7.76
CA PHE A 16 -21.45 4.14 -7.58
C PHE A 16 -20.80 4.17 -6.19
N THR A 17 -21.55 3.82 -5.14
CA THR A 17 -21.04 3.81 -3.75
C THR A 17 -20.09 2.65 -3.44
N SER A 18 -20.22 1.52 -4.14
CA SER A 18 -19.28 0.39 -4.00
C SER A 18 -17.95 0.67 -4.71
N LEU A 19 -17.97 1.40 -5.83
CA LEU A 19 -16.78 1.73 -6.59
C LEU A 19 -15.84 2.68 -5.84
N THR A 20 -16.37 3.62 -5.03
CA THR A 20 -15.55 4.59 -4.28
C THR A 20 -14.79 3.99 -3.10
N LYS A 21 -15.34 2.95 -2.44
CA LYS A 21 -14.70 2.31 -1.28
C LYS A 21 -13.42 1.53 -1.64
N ALA A 22 -13.29 1.08 -2.89
CA ALA A 22 -12.16 0.25 -3.33
C ALA A 22 -10.84 1.03 -3.54
N TYR A 23 -10.88 2.37 -3.59
CA TYR A 23 -9.68 3.18 -3.91
C TYR A 23 -8.89 3.66 -2.69
N THR A 24 -9.38 3.46 -1.45
CA THR A 24 -8.81 4.14 -0.27
C THR A 24 -8.02 3.27 0.70
N THR A 25 -7.71 2.02 0.35
CA THR A 25 -6.87 1.17 1.23
C THR A 25 -5.39 1.52 1.05
N SER A 26 -4.94 2.57 1.71
CA SER A 26 -3.52 2.85 1.93
C SER A 26 -2.99 1.96 3.06
N HIS A 27 -2.06 1.07 2.76
CA HIS A 27 -1.40 0.21 3.74
C HIS A 27 -0.39 1.04 4.56
N THR A 28 -0.58 1.14 5.87
CA THR A 28 0.36 1.79 6.80
C THR A 28 1.04 0.72 7.64
N GLU A 29 2.34 0.48 7.43
CA GLU A 29 3.13 -0.36 8.33
C GLU A 29 3.62 0.49 9.52
N ILE A 30 3.28 0.07 10.74
CA ILE A 30 3.78 0.69 11.97
C ILE A 30 5.19 0.16 12.20
N VAL A 31 6.20 1.02 12.06
CA VAL A 31 7.61 0.67 12.24
C VAL A 31 7.93 0.55 13.73
N LYS A 32 8.45 -0.60 14.16
CA LYS A 32 9.01 -0.77 15.51
C LYS A 32 10.45 -0.28 15.51
N HIS A 33 10.77 0.66 16.38
CA HIS A 33 12.16 1.04 16.66
C HIS A 33 12.89 -0.14 17.27
N THR A 34 14.06 -0.48 16.76
CA THR A 34 14.96 -1.43 17.41
C THR A 34 15.99 -0.61 18.21
N ASP A 35 16.40 -1.07 19.38
CA ASP A 35 17.51 -0.43 20.12
C ASP A 35 18.87 -0.78 19.50
N SER A 36 18.98 -0.72 18.17
CA SER A 36 20.22 -0.99 17.47
C SER A 36 21.12 0.25 17.49
N LEU A 37 22.42 0.04 17.71
CA LEU A 37 23.44 1.10 17.76
C LEU A 37 23.82 1.63 16.37
N ASP A 38 23.30 1.04 15.30
CA ASP A 38 23.62 1.37 13.91
C ASP A 38 22.37 1.91 13.19
N PRO A 39 22.24 3.24 13.03
CA PRO A 39 21.10 3.88 12.36
C PRO A 39 20.87 3.37 10.93
N SER A 40 21.91 2.79 10.31
CA SER A 40 21.84 2.22 8.95
C SER A 40 21.03 0.92 8.88
N LYS A 41 20.83 0.26 10.03
CA LYS A 41 20.07 -0.99 10.16
C LYS A 41 18.62 -0.77 10.60
N ASP A 42 18.31 0.43 11.05
CA ASP A 42 16.97 0.83 11.49
C ASP A 42 16.24 1.55 10.34
N GLY A 43 15.30 0.84 9.71
CA GLY A 43 14.55 1.31 8.56
C GLY A 43 13.27 0.50 8.34
N PHE A 44 12.52 0.86 7.31
CA PHE A 44 11.34 0.13 6.89
C PHE A 44 11.33 -0.11 5.39
N TRP A 45 10.69 -1.20 4.98
CA TRP A 45 10.42 -1.45 3.56
C TRP A 45 9.22 -0.59 3.14
N SER A 46 9.45 0.35 2.24
CA SER A 46 8.41 1.15 1.61
C SER A 46 8.04 0.53 0.26
N GLU A 47 6.73 0.35 0.03
CA GLU A 47 6.21 -0.09 -1.26
C GLU A 47 5.59 1.09 -2.03
N LYS A 48 6.22 1.46 -3.15
CA LYS A 48 5.68 2.45 -4.07
C LYS A 48 4.98 1.75 -5.24
N LYS A 49 3.66 1.89 -5.31
CA LYS A 49 2.85 1.42 -6.43
C LYS A 49 2.71 2.52 -7.48
N SER A 50 3.28 2.28 -8.67
CA SER A 50 3.10 3.14 -9.84
C SER A 50 2.41 2.37 -10.96
N TRP A 51 1.85 3.07 -11.95
CA TRP A 51 1.23 2.44 -13.11
C TRP A 51 2.03 2.80 -14.35
N LYS A 52 2.37 1.79 -15.16
CA LYS A 52 3.10 2.00 -16.42
C LYS A 52 2.37 1.32 -17.56
N SER A 53 2.32 1.99 -18.71
CA SER A 53 1.81 1.39 -19.93
C SER A 53 2.88 0.52 -20.58
N ARG A 54 2.49 -0.67 -21.06
CA ARG A 54 3.34 -1.53 -21.89
C ARG A 54 2.54 -2.15 -23.03
N TRP A 55 3.22 -2.48 -24.12
CA TRP A 55 2.63 -3.22 -25.23
C TRP A 55 2.69 -4.71 -24.94
N VAL A 56 1.55 -5.39 -25.03
CA VAL A 56 1.45 -6.84 -24.83
C VAL A 56 0.90 -7.46 -26.10
N LYS A 57 1.53 -8.57 -26.51
CA LYS A 57 1.09 -9.39 -27.64
C LYS A 57 -0.03 -10.31 -27.21
N TYR A 58 -1.17 -10.21 -27.87
CA TYR A 58 -2.34 -11.07 -27.69
C TYR A 58 -2.60 -11.86 -28.95
N TRP A 59 -3.06 -13.10 -28.78
CA TRP A 59 -3.52 -13.93 -29.88
C TRP A 59 -5.04 -13.86 -29.96
N LYS A 60 -5.56 -13.26 -31.04
CA LYS A 60 -7.01 -13.20 -31.25
C LYS A 60 -7.45 -14.41 -32.08
N PRO A 61 -8.42 -15.22 -31.61
CA PRO A 61 -8.98 -16.27 -32.42
C PRO A 61 -9.74 -15.66 -33.61
N LYS A 62 -9.44 -16.19 -34.79
CA LYS A 62 -10.15 -16.01 -36.06
C LYS A 62 -10.09 -17.39 -36.75
N THR A 63 -10.24 -17.45 -38.09
CA THR A 63 -9.95 -18.65 -38.87
C THR A 63 -8.52 -19.18 -38.63
N ILE A 64 -7.57 -18.28 -38.39
CA ILE A 64 -6.20 -18.58 -37.94
C ILE A 64 -5.87 -17.57 -36.83
N TYR A 65 -5.12 -17.97 -35.80
CA TYR A 65 -4.72 -17.06 -34.71
C TYR A 65 -3.84 -15.91 -35.23
N VAL A 66 -4.30 -14.67 -35.03
CA VAL A 66 -3.58 -13.46 -35.46
C VAL A 66 -2.98 -12.75 -34.25
N PRO A 67 -1.69 -12.38 -34.28
CA PRO A 67 -1.09 -11.59 -33.22
C PRO A 67 -1.55 -10.13 -33.30
N ILE A 68 -1.94 -9.57 -32.16
CA ILE A 68 -2.37 -8.18 -32.03
C ILE A 68 -1.61 -7.57 -30.85
N TRP A 69 -1.12 -6.35 -31.05
CA TRP A 69 -0.51 -5.56 -29.97
C TRP A 69 -1.57 -4.69 -29.30
N LYS A 70 -1.70 -4.82 -27.98
CA LYS A 70 -2.57 -3.94 -27.20
C LYS A 70 -1.75 -3.20 -26.14
N LYS A 71 -2.07 -1.93 -25.95
CA LYS A 71 -1.50 -1.12 -24.87
C LYS A 71 -2.26 -1.44 -23.58
N VAL A 72 -1.53 -1.92 -22.57
CA VAL A 72 -2.09 -2.32 -21.28
C VAL A 72 -1.40 -1.54 -20.17
N TRP A 73 -2.17 -1.11 -19.17
CA TRP A 73 -1.65 -0.53 -17.94
C TRP A 73 -1.50 -1.63 -16.90
N SER A 74 -0.29 -1.79 -16.37
CA SER A 74 -0.01 -2.74 -15.29
C SER A 74 0.58 -2.00 -14.09
N PRO A 75 0.23 -2.41 -12.86
CA PRO A 75 0.90 -1.88 -11.68
C PRO A 75 2.35 -2.34 -11.67
N ILE A 76 3.25 -1.43 -11.31
CA ILE A 76 4.64 -1.71 -10.98
C ILE A 76 4.79 -1.46 -9.49
N ILE A 77 5.23 -2.49 -8.79
CA ILE A 77 5.52 -2.47 -7.37
C ILE A 77 7.02 -2.29 -7.21
N GLN A 78 7.44 -1.14 -6.68
CA GLN A 78 8.85 -0.88 -6.36
C GLN A 78 8.99 -0.90 -4.84
N LYS A 79 9.84 -1.79 -4.32
CA LYS A 79 10.17 -1.86 -2.90
C LYS A 79 11.49 -1.12 -2.68
N GLU A 80 11.47 -0.11 -1.83
CA GLU A 80 12.66 0.65 -1.44
C GLU A 80 12.86 0.55 0.07
N TRP A 81 14.11 0.37 0.50
CA TRP A 81 14.46 0.47 1.91
C TRP A 81 14.59 1.94 2.28
N VAL A 82 13.81 2.39 3.27
CA VAL A 82 13.83 3.77 3.75
C VAL A 82 14.44 3.78 5.14
N PRO A 83 15.61 4.42 5.35
CA PRO A 83 16.19 4.54 6.67
C PRO A 83 15.33 5.48 7.52
N LEU A 84 15.25 5.19 8.83
CA LEU A 84 14.55 6.09 9.75
C LEU A 84 15.32 7.42 9.89
N PRO A 85 14.62 8.56 10.00
CA PRO A 85 15.29 9.83 10.29
C PRO A 85 15.93 9.76 11.67
N ASN A 86 17.11 10.36 11.81
CA ASN A 86 17.74 10.55 13.12
C ASN A 86 16.79 11.32 14.04
N SER A 87 16.79 10.97 15.33
CA SER A 87 16.01 11.72 16.32
C SER A 87 16.40 13.20 16.31
N PRO A 88 15.44 14.12 16.47
CA PRO A 88 15.73 15.55 16.52
C PRO A 88 16.74 15.90 17.63
N PRO A 89 17.55 16.96 17.44
CA PRO A 89 18.46 17.45 18.48
C PRO A 89 17.69 17.77 19.76
N GLY A 90 18.08 17.17 20.90
CA GLY A 90 17.43 17.36 22.21
C GLY A 90 16.54 16.21 22.68
N TRP A 91 16.29 15.20 21.84
CA TRP A 91 15.63 13.96 22.26
C TRP A 91 16.64 13.00 22.86
N THR A 92 16.87 13.05 24.18
CA THR A 92 17.65 12.03 24.90
C THR A 92 16.78 10.80 25.20
N LYS A 93 17.25 9.61 24.83
CA LYS A 93 16.65 8.34 25.30
C LYS A 93 16.73 8.32 26.83
N SER A 94 15.59 8.37 27.51
CA SER A 94 15.52 8.07 28.95
C SER A 94 15.90 6.59 29.12
N SER A 95 17.15 6.32 29.49
CA SER A 95 17.57 4.97 29.85
C SER A 95 16.96 4.62 31.21
N SER A 96 15.71 4.17 31.22
CA SER A 96 15.08 3.61 32.42
C SER A 96 15.68 2.24 32.73
N ASN A 97 16.93 2.21 33.20
CA ASN A 97 17.48 1.10 33.96
C ASN A 97 16.92 1.17 35.39
N THR A 98 15.60 0.98 35.53
CA THR A 98 14.98 0.78 36.83
C THR A 98 15.32 -0.64 37.27
N LYS A 99 16.45 -0.81 37.96
CA LYS A 99 16.69 -2.00 38.77
C LYS A 99 15.62 -2.01 39.85
N PHE A 100 14.61 -2.86 39.71
CA PHE A 100 13.71 -3.20 40.81
C PHE A 100 14.55 -3.94 41.86
N SER A 101 15.14 -3.18 42.80
CA SER A 101 15.72 -3.75 44.00
C SER A 101 14.58 -4.33 44.84
N GLU A 102 14.61 -5.65 44.95
CA GLU A 102 13.78 -6.51 45.78
C GLU A 102 13.83 -6.04 47.24
N TYR A 103 12.76 -5.42 47.75
CA TYR A 103 12.60 -5.21 49.19
C TYR A 103 11.91 -6.45 49.76
N LYS A 104 12.68 -7.30 50.47
CA LYS A 104 12.15 -8.26 51.43
C LYS A 104 11.98 -7.54 52.78
N TYR A 105 10.76 -7.53 53.29
CA TYR A 105 10.48 -7.43 54.73
C TYR A 105 9.97 -8.79 55.18
#